data_AF-A0A2E7INQ1-F1
#
_entry.id   AF-A0A2E7INQ1-F1
#
_cell.length_a   1.000
_cell.length_b   1.000
_cell.length_c   1.000
_cell.angle_alpha   90.00
_cell.angle_beta   90.00
_cell.angle_gamma   90.00
#
_symmetry.space_group_name_H-M   'P 1'
#
loop_
_entity.id
_entity.type
_entity.pdbx_description
1 polymer ?
#
loop_
_entity_poly.entity_id
_entity_poly.type
_entity_poly.pdbx_seq_one_letter_code
_entity_poly.pdbx_strand_id
1 'polypeptide(L)'
;MATAVWVDDGQEQAIDLLNTATRGAVSTTYYGAWGSGATAAAVTDAALVSENAEARVATTESQPAANTWRNVFEITATGNRTVNEAGIFDASSTGTLILRGTHSTLNIETSDRVEYTFDLLLKDQSE
;
A
#
# COMPACT_ATOMS: atom_id res chain seq x y z
N MET A 1 -11.70 -9.72 8.13
CA MET A 1 -11.24 -8.32 8.09
C MET A 1 -10.01 -8.29 7.21
N ALA A 2 -9.88 -7.31 6.31
CA ALA A 2 -8.66 -7.16 5.52
C ALA A 2 -7.53 -6.77 6.47
N THR A 3 -6.41 -7.48 6.41
CA THR A 3 -5.22 -7.17 7.22
C THR A 3 -4.13 -6.71 6.27
N ALA A 4 -3.70 -5.46 6.40
CA ALA A 4 -2.53 -4.97 5.72
C ALA A 4 -1.27 -5.47 6.47
N VAL A 5 -0.25 -5.85 5.70
CA VAL A 5 1.06 -6.26 6.18
C VAL A 5 2.07 -5.19 5.78
N TRP A 6 2.95 -4.85 6.71
CA TRP A 6 4.12 -4.03 6.45
C TRP A 6 5.24 -4.92 5.94
N VAL A 7 5.61 -4.76 4.67
CA VAL A 7 6.59 -5.63 4.03
C VAL A 7 8.01 -5.26 4.42
N ASP A 8 8.95 -6.19 4.24
CA ASP A 8 10.34 -6.09 4.68
C ASP A 8 11.02 -4.83 4.11
N ASP A 9 10.90 -4.59 2.80
CA ASP A 9 11.44 -3.39 2.15
C ASP A 9 10.86 -2.09 2.74
N GLY A 10 9.57 -2.12 3.11
CA GLY A 10 8.91 -0.99 3.77
C GLY A 10 9.46 -0.72 5.17
N GLN A 11 9.88 -1.76 5.89
CA GLN A 11 10.50 -1.62 7.21
C GLN A 11 11.90 -1.02 7.08
N GLU A 12 12.68 -1.48 6.10
CA GLU A 12 14.00 -0.94 5.78
C GLU A 12 13.93 0.57 5.47
N GLN A 13 13.00 0.97 4.59
CA GLN A 13 12.83 2.39 4.25
C GLN A 13 12.48 3.27 5.45
N ALA A 14 11.66 2.78 6.39
CA ALA A 14 11.33 3.54 7.58
C ALA A 14 12.53 3.70 8.52
N ILE A 15 13.38 2.67 8.66
CA ILE A 15 14.63 2.78 9.40
C ILE A 15 15.58 3.77 8.72
N ASP A 16 15.68 3.73 7.39
CA ASP A 16 16.50 4.67 6.62
C ASP A 16 16.00 6.11 6.73
N LEU A 17 14.69 6.34 6.88
CA LEU A 17 14.11 7.66 7.10
C LEU A 17 14.50 8.23 8.48
N LEU A 18 14.67 7.37 9.49
CA LEU A 18 15.10 7.80 10.83
C LEU A 18 16.60 8.14 10.88
N ASN A 19 17.41 7.50 10.05
CA ASN A 19 18.85 7.76 9.98
C ASN A 19 19.15 9.00 9.11
N THR A 20 19.80 10.00 9.71
CA THR A 20 20.11 11.28 9.03
C THR A 20 21.01 11.11 7.81
N ALA A 21 21.86 10.08 7.79
CA ALA A 21 22.78 9.83 6.68
C ALA A 21 22.08 9.28 5.42
N THR A 22 20.98 8.54 5.60
CA THR A 22 20.27 7.82 4.53
C THR A 22 18.97 8.51 4.13
N ARG A 23 18.35 9.29 5.04
CA ARG A 23 17.05 9.94 4.84
C ARG A 23 16.91 10.70 3.53
N GLY A 24 17.97 11.35 3.04
CA GLY A 24 17.92 12.14 1.80
C GLY A 24 17.65 11.33 0.53
N ALA A 25 17.81 10.00 0.58
CA ALA A 25 17.54 9.10 -0.53
C ALA A 25 16.17 8.39 -0.44
N VAL A 26 15.46 8.54 0.68
CA VAL A 26 14.16 7.89 0.90
C VAL A 26 13.06 8.73 0.29
N SER A 27 12.19 8.11 -0.50
CA SER A 27 10.99 8.77 -1.03
C SER A 27 10.03 9.10 0.12
N THR A 28 9.46 10.30 0.09
CA THR A 28 8.42 10.73 1.04
C THR A 28 7.10 11.00 0.33
N THR A 29 6.89 10.39 -0.83
CA THR A 29 5.62 10.45 -1.56
C THR A 29 5.20 9.05 -1.88
N TYR A 30 4.00 8.69 -1.44
CA TYR A 30 3.49 7.34 -1.56
C TYR A 30 2.35 7.26 -2.57
N TYR A 31 2.18 6.07 -3.14
CA TYR A 31 1.24 5.80 -4.21
C TYR A 31 0.46 4.53 -3.94
N GLY A 32 -0.86 4.60 -4.05
CA GLY A 32 -1.76 3.47 -3.92
C GLY A 32 -1.98 2.76 -5.26
N ALA A 33 -2.02 1.43 -5.23
CA ALA A 33 -2.41 0.58 -6.35
C ALA A 33 -3.36 -0.53 -5.88
N TRP A 34 -4.03 -1.17 -6.83
CA TRP A 34 -4.90 -2.34 -6.58
C TRP A 34 -4.57 -3.50 -7.51
N GLY A 35 -5.03 -4.69 -7.17
CA GLY A 35 -4.72 -5.90 -7.93
C GLY A 35 -5.76 -6.99 -7.75
N SER A 36 -5.61 -8.06 -8.54
CA SER A 36 -6.49 -9.23 -8.57
C SER A 36 -5.89 -10.44 -7.84
N GLY A 37 -4.70 -10.32 -7.27
CA GLY A 37 -4.07 -11.39 -6.52
C GLY A 37 -4.78 -11.70 -5.21
N ALA A 38 -4.98 -12.99 -4.95
CA ALA A 38 -5.75 -13.49 -3.80
C ALA A 38 -4.91 -14.29 -2.79
N THR A 39 -3.61 -14.47 -3.02
CA THR A 39 -2.73 -15.06 -2.01
C THR A 39 -2.58 -14.10 -0.85
N ALA A 40 -2.54 -14.64 0.37
CA ALA A 40 -2.40 -13.85 1.59
C ALA A 40 -1.18 -12.93 1.51
N ALA A 41 -1.30 -11.71 2.05
CA ALA A 41 -0.19 -10.79 2.19
C ALA A 41 0.89 -11.38 3.09
N ALA A 42 2.15 -11.30 2.64
CA ALA A 42 3.32 -11.75 3.36
C ALA A 42 4.31 -10.58 3.52
N VAL A 43 5.10 -10.62 4.59
CA VAL A 43 6.14 -9.60 4.83
C VAL A 43 7.21 -9.61 3.73
N THR A 44 7.41 -10.75 3.08
CA THR A 44 8.38 -10.92 1.99
C THR A 44 7.86 -10.47 0.62
N ASP A 45 6.63 -9.94 0.53
CA ASP A 45 6.08 -9.51 -0.74
C ASP A 45 6.79 -8.24 -1.22
N ALA A 46 7.34 -8.27 -2.44
CA ALA A 46 7.98 -7.11 -3.07
C ALA A 46 7.07 -6.37 -4.08
N ALA A 47 5.90 -6.93 -4.37
CA ALA A 47 4.92 -6.37 -5.30
C ALA A 47 3.50 -6.88 -4.98
N LEU A 48 2.49 -6.28 -5.60
CA LEU A 48 1.17 -6.91 -5.68
C LEU A 48 1.30 -8.21 -6.50
N VAL A 49 0.51 -9.21 -6.13
CA VAL A 49 0.59 -10.53 -6.77
C VAL A 49 0.12 -10.46 -8.22
N SER A 50 -0.88 -9.64 -8.49
CA SER A 50 -1.29 -9.28 -9.85
C SER A 50 -1.84 -7.86 -9.86
N GLU A 51 -0.97 -6.87 -10.03
CA GLU A 51 -1.36 -5.45 -10.17
C GLU A 51 -2.29 -5.26 -11.38
N ASN A 52 -3.40 -4.54 -11.19
CA ASN A 52 -4.31 -4.18 -12.28
C ASN A 52 -3.72 -3.02 -13.12
N ALA A 53 -4.30 -2.77 -14.30
CA ALA A 53 -3.67 -1.87 -15.29
C ALA A 53 -3.82 -0.37 -14.98
N GLU A 54 -4.63 0.00 -13.99
CA GLU A 54 -4.76 1.38 -13.54
C GLU A 54 -3.43 1.91 -13.02
N ALA A 55 -3.10 3.16 -13.36
CA ALA A 55 -1.91 3.82 -12.83
C ALA A 55 -2.01 3.99 -11.31
N ARG A 56 -0.87 3.91 -10.62
CA ARG A 56 -0.81 4.20 -9.19
C ARG A 56 -1.17 5.65 -8.93
N VAL A 57 -1.93 5.90 -7.87
CA VAL A 57 -2.44 7.22 -7.50
C VAL A 57 -1.74 7.73 -6.25
N ALA A 58 -1.41 9.02 -6.19
CA ALA A 58 -0.77 9.58 -5.00
C ALA A 58 -1.70 9.46 -3.78
N THR A 59 -1.15 9.10 -2.62
CA THR A 59 -1.90 8.97 -1.38
C THR A 59 -2.03 10.31 -0.67
N THR A 60 -3.12 10.48 0.07
CA THR A 60 -3.24 11.53 1.09
C THR A 60 -2.84 10.95 2.44
N GLU A 61 -1.74 11.46 2.97
CA GLU A 61 -1.17 11.03 4.25
C GLU A 61 -1.76 11.82 5.42
N SER A 62 -2.00 11.13 6.54
CA SER A 62 -2.40 11.77 7.79
C SER A 62 -1.99 10.94 9.01
N GLN A 63 -2.10 11.54 10.19
CA GLN A 63 -1.91 10.86 11.47
C GLN A 63 -3.18 11.03 12.32
N PRO A 64 -4.20 10.17 12.12
CA PRO A 64 -5.51 10.33 12.77
C PRO A 64 -5.47 9.98 14.28
N ALA A 65 -4.46 9.23 14.71
CA ALA A 65 -4.23 8.86 16.11
C ALA A 65 -2.73 8.73 16.39
N ALA A 66 -2.37 8.66 17.69
CA ALA A 66 -0.99 8.42 18.10
C ALA A 66 -0.47 7.12 17.47
N ASN A 67 0.74 7.17 16.90
CA ASN A 67 1.43 6.04 16.26
C ASN A 67 0.69 5.40 15.07
N THR A 68 -0.29 6.10 14.48
CA THR A 68 -0.99 5.65 13.26
C THR A 68 -0.55 6.47 12.06
N TRP A 69 0.14 5.84 11.11
CA TRP A 69 0.37 6.43 9.80
C TRP A 69 -0.73 5.97 8.85
N ARG A 70 -1.56 6.92 8.40
CA ARG A 70 -2.69 6.67 7.50
C ARG A 70 -2.37 7.11 6.09
N ASN A 71 -2.61 6.23 5.12
CA ASN A 71 -2.62 6.53 3.70
C ASN A 71 -4.02 6.31 3.13
N VAL A 72 -4.59 7.33 2.50
CA VAL A 72 -5.89 7.25 1.80
C VAL A 72 -5.68 7.48 0.32
N PHE A 73 -6.31 6.67 -0.53
CA PHE A 73 -6.31 6.88 -1.97
C PHE A 73 -7.56 6.32 -2.64
N GLU A 74 -7.96 6.92 -3.76
CA GLU A 74 -9.09 6.49 -4.57
C GLU A 74 -8.62 6.11 -5.97
N ILE A 75 -9.03 4.96 -6.47
CA ILE A 75 -8.79 4.54 -7.86
C ILE A 75 -10.14 4.44 -8.57
N THR A 76 -10.21 5.01 -9.79
CA THR A 76 -11.34 4.84 -10.70
C THR A 76 -11.01 3.74 -11.71
N ALA A 77 -11.90 2.76 -11.86
CA ALA A 77 -11.73 1.65 -12.78
C ALA A 77 -11.80 2.11 -14.25
N THR A 78 -10.80 1.72 -15.05
CA THR A 78 -10.78 2.02 -16.50
C THR A 78 -11.41 0.91 -17.35
N GLY A 79 -11.90 -0.15 -16.70
CA GLY A 79 -12.50 -1.33 -17.29
C GLY A 79 -13.13 -2.19 -16.20
N ASN A 80 -13.83 -3.26 -16.56
CA ASN A 80 -14.32 -4.23 -15.58
C ASN A 80 -13.12 -4.91 -14.89
N ARG A 81 -13.08 -4.88 -13.56
CA ARG A 81 -12.00 -5.49 -12.77
C ARG A 81 -12.55 -6.43 -11.71
N THR A 82 -11.71 -7.40 -11.40
CA THR A 82 -11.78 -8.14 -10.14
C THR A 82 -10.62 -7.62 -9.27
N VAL A 83 -10.94 -7.20 -8.06
CA VAL A 83 -9.99 -6.61 -7.11
C VAL A 83 -10.00 -7.41 -5.80
N ASN A 84 -8.83 -7.86 -5.38
CA ASN A 84 -8.61 -8.72 -4.22
C ASN A 84 -7.51 -8.19 -3.29
N GLU A 85 -6.70 -7.25 -3.77
CA GLU A 85 -5.58 -6.70 -3.05
C GLU A 85 -5.40 -5.22 -3.36
N ALA A 86 -4.75 -4.53 -2.44
CA ALA A 86 -4.27 -3.17 -2.61
C ALA A 86 -2.92 -3.00 -1.91
N GLY A 87 -2.15 -2.01 -2.35
CA GLY A 87 -0.85 -1.74 -1.75
C GLY A 87 -0.41 -0.29 -1.88
N ILE A 88 0.55 0.07 -1.04
CA ILE A 88 1.21 1.37 -1.01
C ILE A 88 2.63 1.20 -1.53
N PHE A 89 3.06 2.07 -2.43
CA PHE A 89 4.37 2.09 -3.04
C PHE A 89 5.07 3.44 -2.83
N ASP A 90 6.40 3.46 -2.92
CA ASP A 90 7.23 4.67 -2.79
C ASP A 90 7.38 5.49 -4.09
N ALA A 91 6.85 4.99 -5.21
CA ALA A 91 6.89 5.64 -6.52
C ALA A 91 5.68 5.29 -7.39
N SER A 92 5.36 6.18 -8.34
CA SER A 92 4.24 6.04 -9.28
C SER A 92 4.41 4.92 -10.30
N SER A 93 5.63 4.42 -10.50
CA SER A 93 5.94 3.26 -11.33
C SER A 93 7.28 2.65 -10.91
N THR A 94 7.43 1.32 -11.02
CA THR A 94 8.70 0.60 -10.71
C THR A 94 9.20 0.76 -9.27
N GLY A 95 8.39 1.34 -8.38
CA GLY A 95 8.72 1.59 -6.98
C GLY A 95 8.58 0.36 -6.09
N THR A 96 9.13 0.49 -4.90
CA THR A 96 9.14 -0.48 -3.80
C THR A 96 7.75 -0.58 -3.17
N LEU A 97 7.29 -1.81 -2.92
CA LEU A 97 6.08 -2.04 -2.13
C LEU A 97 6.38 -1.77 -0.66
N ILE A 98 5.51 -1.02 0.01
CA ILE A 98 5.64 -0.63 1.43
C ILE A 98 4.59 -1.34 2.28
N LEU A 99 3.34 -1.34 1.83
CA LEU A 99 2.23 -2.00 2.51
C LEU A 99 1.44 -2.82 1.49
N ARG A 100 0.99 -4.02 1.86
CA ARG A 100 0.06 -4.82 1.06
C ARG A 100 -1.06 -5.35 1.91
N GLY A 101 -2.29 -5.26 1.42
CA GLY A 101 -3.46 -5.84 2.07
C GLY A 101 -4.31 -6.61 1.09
N THR A 102 -4.93 -7.69 1.57
CA THR A 102 -5.89 -8.49 0.80
C THR A 102 -7.28 -8.38 1.40
N HIS A 103 -8.30 -8.45 0.55
CA HIS A 103 -9.71 -8.44 0.95
C HIS A 103 -10.53 -9.44 0.11
N SER A 104 -11.79 -9.64 0.50
CA SER A 104 -12.74 -10.43 -0.29
C SER A 104 -12.89 -9.86 -1.69
N THR A 105 -13.08 -10.72 -2.68
CA THR A 105 -13.25 -10.31 -4.07
C THR A 105 -14.28 -9.19 -4.23
N LEU A 106 -13.85 -8.10 -4.83
CA LEU A 106 -14.67 -6.99 -5.25
C LEU A 106 -14.68 -6.95 -6.78
N ASN A 107 -15.85 -7.17 -7.38
CA ASN A 107 -16.03 -6.97 -8.81
C ASN A 107 -16.53 -5.55 -9.02
N ILE A 108 -15.84 -4.81 -9.89
CA ILE A 108 -16.15 -3.41 -10.21
C ILE A 108 -16.30 -3.23 -11.71
N GLU A 109 -17.18 -2.32 -12.09
CA GLU A 109 -17.42 -1.94 -13.48
C GLU A 109 -16.60 -0.71 -13.87
N THR A 110 -16.58 -0.42 -15.16
CA THR A 110 -15.89 0.77 -15.67
C THR A 110 -16.49 2.04 -15.04
N SER A 111 -15.64 2.95 -14.59
CA SER A 111 -15.99 4.21 -13.88
C SER A 111 -16.40 4.06 -12.41
N ASP A 112 -16.48 2.84 -11.87
CA ASP A 112 -16.60 2.66 -10.43
C ASP A 112 -15.35 3.20 -9.72
N ARG A 113 -15.55 3.65 -8.48
CA ARG A 113 -14.50 4.22 -7.63
C ARG A 113 -14.39 3.42 -6.35
N VAL A 114 -13.17 3.11 -5.95
CA VAL A 114 -12.89 2.47 -4.66
C VAL A 114 -11.88 3.32 -3.92
N GLU A 115 -12.26 3.74 -2.72
CA GLU A 115 -11.36 4.37 -1.76
C GLU A 115 -10.77 3.30 -0.83
N TYR A 116 -9.45 3.32 -0.69
CA TYR A 116 -8.72 2.52 0.27
C TYR A 116 -8.18 3.41 1.37
N THR A 117 -8.24 2.89 2.60
CA THR A 117 -7.59 3.46 3.77
C THR A 117 -6.66 2.41 4.37
N PHE A 118 -5.36 2.72 4.41
CA PHE A 118 -4.34 1.92 5.09
C PHE A 118 -3.93 2.62 6.37
N ASP A 119 -4.08 1.93 7.50
CA ASP A 119 -3.56 2.36 8.80
C ASP A 119 -2.39 1.46 9.18
N LEU A 120 -1.17 2.00 9.18
CA LEU A 120 0.00 1.34 9.75
C LEU A 120 0.13 1.76 11.21
N LEU A 121 0.18 0.77 12.10
CA LEU A 121 0.52 0.96 13.51
C LEU A 121 1.82 0.23 13.80
N LEU A 122 2.82 0.97 14.29
CA LEU A 122 4.01 0.34 14.86
C LEU A 122 3.63 -0.21 16.23
N LYS A 123 3.54 -1.53 16.36
CA LYS A 123 3.54 -2.19 17.66
C LYS A 123 4.94 -2.73 17.88
N ASP A 124 5.47 -2.48 19.08
CA ASP A 124 6.69 -3.12 19.55
C ASP A 124 6.55 -4.65 19.39
N GLN A 125 7.62 -5.32 18.99
CA GLN A 125 7.71 -6.79 18.89
C GLN A 125 7.86 -7.43 20.28
N SER A 126 7.32 -6.81 21.33
CA SER A 126 7.31 -7.41 22.66
C SER A 126 6.30 -8.55 22.68
N GLU A 127 6.82 -9.78 22.63
CA GLU A 127 6.11 -11.03 22.93
C GLU A 127 5.25 -10.95 24.20
#